data_AF-A0A8T2QCK0-F1
#
_entry.id   AF-A0A8T2QCK0-F1
#
_cell.length_a   1.000
_cell.length_b   1.000
_cell.length_c   1.000
_cell.angle_alpha   90.00
_cell.angle_beta   90.00
_cell.angle_gamma   90.00
#
_symmetry.space_group_name_H-M   'P 1'
#
loop_
_entity.id
_entity.type
_entity.pdbx_description
1 polymer ?
#
loop_
_entity_poly.entity_id
_entity_poly.type
_entity_poly.pdbx_seq_one_letter_code
_entity_poly.pdbx_strand_id
1 'polypeptide(L)'
;MREGDPGIGFPEEEAFAAKKPDPWLSEYADVSSCFLSGDSTGGTIVHYEAAMVDGGNLSPLQIKGMLLIHPAFPQEAPRASVELSNAMVSFFHKSALPSGAPFGHPLMHPLHPESPKDLSRLRLPPKFVAAASNDPLLPGDVAYFKALRRAGHEAQFFESPEMTHCFHTQFDGSSPAVAAHVDELEGLMVAFIEGNCR
;
A
#
# COMPACT_ATOMS: atom_id res chain seq x y z
N MET A 1 -6.99 -35.72 -9.64
CA MET A 1 -5.62 -35.42 -10.11
C MET A 1 -5.76 -34.68 -11.43
N ARG A 2 -5.83 -33.34 -11.40
CA ARG A 2 -5.61 -32.52 -12.59
C ARG A 2 -4.24 -31.88 -12.39
N GLU A 3 -3.33 -32.26 -13.27
CA GLU A 3 -1.99 -31.70 -13.38
C GLU A 3 -2.06 -30.27 -13.92
N GLY A 4 -1.15 -29.41 -13.47
CA GLY A 4 -0.82 -28.15 -14.15
C GLY A 4 -1.47 -26.90 -13.58
N ASP A 5 -1.30 -26.64 -12.28
CA ASP A 5 -1.27 -25.25 -11.80
C ASP A 5 0.21 -24.85 -11.71
N PRO A 6 0.74 -24.01 -12.61
CA PRO A 6 2.06 -23.45 -12.45
C PRO A 6 1.93 -22.45 -11.32
N GLY A 7 2.22 -22.89 -10.09
CA GLY A 7 2.21 -22.03 -8.92
C GLY A 7 2.85 -20.69 -9.24
N ILE A 8 2.29 -19.60 -8.69
CA ILE A 8 2.65 -18.20 -8.97
C ILE A 8 4.17 -18.03 -8.89
N GLY A 9 4.83 -18.24 -10.03
CA GLY A 9 6.24 -18.03 -10.21
C GLY A 9 6.40 -16.57 -10.54
N PHE A 10 6.95 -15.81 -9.59
CA PHE A 10 7.59 -14.55 -9.96
C PHE A 10 8.65 -14.88 -11.01
N PRO A 11 8.75 -14.10 -12.10
CA PRO A 11 9.74 -14.37 -13.14
C PRO A 11 11.12 -14.52 -12.50
N GLU A 12 11.86 -15.55 -12.89
CA GLU A 12 13.27 -15.68 -12.52
C GLU A 12 14.00 -14.39 -12.87
N GLU A 13 14.97 -14.00 -12.03
CA GLU A 13 15.74 -12.75 -12.13
C GLU A 13 16.25 -12.50 -13.55
N GLU A 14 15.46 -11.84 -14.39
CA GLU A 14 16.00 -11.03 -15.46
C GLU A 14 16.73 -9.90 -14.77
N ALA A 15 18.04 -10.03 -14.66
CA ALA A 15 18.93 -8.98 -14.19
C ALA A 15 18.57 -7.71 -14.95
N PHE A 16 17.87 -6.80 -14.29
CA PHE A 16 17.52 -5.50 -14.83
C PHE A 16 18.86 -4.82 -15.12
N ALA A 17 19.27 -4.82 -16.39
CA ALA A 17 20.55 -4.25 -16.79
C ALA A 17 20.61 -2.86 -16.17
N ALA A 18 21.64 -2.60 -15.35
CA ALA A 18 21.75 -1.39 -14.57
C ALA A 18 21.66 -0.19 -15.53
N LYS A 19 20.47 0.38 -15.66
CA LYS A 19 20.23 1.56 -16.46
C LYS A 19 21.05 2.68 -15.82
N LYS A 20 21.63 3.54 -16.63
CA LYS A 20 22.24 4.77 -16.11
C LYS A 20 21.21 5.45 -15.21
N PRO A 21 21.59 5.87 -13.99
CA PRO A 21 20.69 6.60 -13.11
C PRO A 21 20.06 7.76 -13.85
N ASP A 22 18.77 7.99 -13.61
CA ASP A 22 18.08 9.13 -14.19
C ASP A 22 18.83 10.42 -13.78
N PRO A 23 19.21 11.30 -14.74
CA PRO A 23 20.00 12.48 -14.42
C PRO A 23 19.30 13.41 -13.42
N TRP A 24 17.97 13.53 -13.49
CA TRP A 24 17.21 14.38 -12.57
C TRP A 24 17.20 13.78 -11.16
N LEU A 25 16.97 12.46 -11.02
CA LEU A 25 17.07 11.81 -9.72
C LEU A 25 18.49 11.86 -9.15
N SER A 26 19.52 11.74 -10.00
CA SER A 26 20.91 11.79 -9.55
C SER A 26 21.32 13.17 -9.03
N GLU A 27 20.70 14.23 -9.54
CA GLU A 27 20.98 15.61 -9.16
C GLU A 27 20.17 16.05 -7.94
N TYR A 28 18.90 15.62 -7.83
CA TYR A 28 17.95 16.16 -6.84
C TYR A 28 17.52 15.17 -5.75
N ALA A 29 17.63 13.85 -5.96
CA ALA A 29 17.11 12.87 -5.02
C ALA A 29 18.22 12.30 -4.10
N ASP A 30 17.93 12.27 -2.81
CA ASP A 30 18.72 11.49 -1.85
C ASP A 30 18.23 10.04 -1.82
N VAL A 31 18.88 9.17 -2.60
CA VAL A 31 18.55 7.74 -2.66
C VAL A 31 18.82 7.02 -1.34
N SER A 32 19.59 7.59 -0.42
CA SER A 32 19.80 7.03 0.92
C SER A 32 18.65 7.31 1.90
N SER A 33 17.65 8.08 1.47
CA SER A 33 16.48 8.42 2.28
C SER A 33 15.18 8.38 1.46
N CYS A 34 14.83 7.20 0.96
CA CYS A 34 13.61 7.00 0.17
C CYS A 34 12.42 6.53 1.00
N PHE A 35 11.21 6.94 0.61
CA PHE A 35 9.95 6.46 1.17
C PHE A 35 9.08 5.91 0.04
N LEU A 36 8.40 4.79 0.31
CA LEU A 36 7.38 4.29 -0.60
C LEU A 36 6.02 4.87 -0.17
N SER A 37 5.26 5.41 -1.10
CA SER A 37 3.95 6.00 -0.82
C SER A 37 2.94 5.59 -1.87
N GLY A 38 1.70 5.34 -1.45
CA GLY A 38 0.62 5.03 -2.36
C GLY A 38 -0.73 5.09 -1.68
N ASP A 39 -1.71 5.61 -2.41
CA ASP A 39 -3.11 5.65 -2.00
C ASP A 39 -3.91 4.53 -2.66
N SER A 40 -4.97 4.03 -2.01
CA SER A 40 -5.85 3.00 -2.56
C SER A 40 -5.07 1.76 -3.05
N THR A 41 -5.21 1.37 -4.32
CA THR A 41 -4.47 0.28 -4.96
C THR A 41 -2.96 0.53 -4.96
N GLY A 42 -2.52 1.79 -4.99
CA GLY A 42 -1.12 2.18 -4.80
C GLY A 42 -0.58 1.76 -3.43
N GLY A 43 -1.37 1.86 -2.37
CA GLY A 43 -0.99 1.36 -1.04
C GLY A 43 -0.79 -0.16 -1.03
N THR A 44 -1.62 -0.89 -1.78
CA THR A 44 -1.45 -2.33 -1.98
C THR A 44 -0.16 -2.65 -2.74
N ILE A 45 0.15 -1.90 -3.81
CA ILE A 45 1.39 -2.04 -4.57
C ILE A 45 2.61 -1.78 -3.67
N VAL A 46 2.60 -0.70 -2.89
CA VAL A 46 3.70 -0.36 -1.97
C VAL A 46 3.99 -1.50 -0.99
N HIS A 47 2.96 -2.16 -0.47
CA HIS A 47 3.15 -3.34 0.37
C HIS A 47 3.92 -4.44 -0.37
N TYR A 48 3.47 -4.82 -1.58
CA TYR A 48 4.08 -5.91 -2.32
C TYR A 48 5.48 -5.56 -2.82
N GLU A 49 5.72 -4.34 -3.27
CA GLU A 49 7.07 -3.88 -3.64
C GLU A 49 8.04 -3.98 -2.46
N ALA A 50 7.63 -3.48 -1.27
CA ALA A 50 8.44 -3.60 -0.06
C ALA A 50 8.69 -5.07 0.33
N ALA A 51 7.68 -5.94 0.18
CA ALA A 51 7.82 -7.36 0.43
C ALA A 51 8.73 -8.05 -0.60
N MET A 52 8.70 -7.64 -1.87
CA MET A 52 9.51 -8.20 -2.95
C MET A 52 10.99 -7.92 -2.73
N VAL A 53 11.34 -6.69 -2.34
CA VAL A 53 12.73 -6.29 -2.13
C VAL A 53 13.29 -6.65 -0.76
N ASP A 54 12.49 -7.21 0.15
CA ASP A 54 12.97 -7.66 1.46
C ASP A 54 14.10 -8.70 1.30
N GLY A 55 15.27 -8.36 1.86
CA GLY A 55 16.48 -9.16 1.79
C GLY A 55 17.31 -8.96 0.52
N GLY A 56 16.83 -8.17 -0.43
CA GLY A 56 17.61 -7.71 -1.56
C GLY A 56 18.64 -6.64 -1.15
N ASN A 57 19.72 -6.55 -1.92
CA ASN A 57 20.66 -5.44 -1.80
C ASN A 57 20.23 -4.30 -2.74
N LEU A 58 19.64 -3.24 -2.17
CA LEU A 58 19.20 -2.06 -2.91
C LEU A 58 20.27 -0.96 -3.00
N SER A 59 21.46 -1.16 -2.40
CA SER A 59 22.49 -0.13 -2.30
C SER A 59 22.80 0.52 -3.67
N PRO A 60 22.81 1.87 -3.74
CA PRO A 60 22.82 2.82 -2.63
C PRO A 60 21.42 3.20 -2.08
N LEU A 61 20.34 2.67 -2.66
CA LEU A 61 18.97 3.00 -2.25
C LEU A 61 18.63 2.43 -0.87
N GLN A 62 18.07 3.28 0.00
CA GLN A 62 17.56 2.87 1.31
C GLN A 62 16.11 3.30 1.49
N ILE A 63 15.23 2.33 1.75
CA ILE A 63 13.82 2.59 2.07
C ILE A 63 13.72 2.82 3.57
N LYS A 64 13.41 4.06 3.96
CA LYS A 64 13.29 4.52 5.36
C LYS A 64 11.88 4.37 5.91
N GLY A 65 10.87 4.34 5.05
CA GLY A 65 9.50 4.14 5.50
C GLY A 65 8.49 3.92 4.38
N MET A 66 7.26 3.60 4.79
CA MET A 66 6.11 3.41 3.91
C MET A 66 4.94 4.30 4.37
N LEU A 67 4.28 4.96 3.43
CA LEU A 67 3.05 5.72 3.61
C LEU A 67 1.93 5.00 2.86
N LEU A 68 1.03 4.35 3.59
CA LEU A 68 -0.08 3.57 3.05
C LEU A 68 -1.38 4.35 3.30
N ILE A 69 -1.95 4.95 2.27
CA ILE A 69 -3.07 5.88 2.41
C ILE A 69 -4.35 5.21 1.90
N HIS A 70 -5.26 4.86 2.81
CA HIS A 70 -6.49 4.13 2.48
C HIS A 70 -6.23 2.88 1.60
N PRO A 71 -5.28 2.00 1.95
CA PRO A 71 -4.85 0.93 1.05
C PRO A 71 -6.02 0.01 0.65
N ALA A 72 -6.02 -0.45 -0.60
CA ALA A 72 -7.09 -1.30 -1.14
C ALA A 72 -6.95 -2.76 -0.67
N PHE A 73 -7.24 -3.02 0.61
CA PHE A 73 -7.21 -4.34 1.23
C PHE A 73 -8.63 -4.90 1.45
N PRO A 74 -9.25 -5.51 0.44
CA PRO A 74 -10.59 -6.04 0.59
C PRO A 74 -10.63 -7.27 1.53
N GLN A 75 -11.47 -7.23 2.56
CA GLN A 75 -11.77 -8.37 3.44
C GLN A 75 -12.96 -9.20 2.94
N GLU A 76 -13.99 -8.51 2.47
CA GLU A 76 -15.22 -9.04 1.88
C GLU A 76 -15.58 -8.18 0.67
N ALA A 77 -16.57 -8.58 -0.13
CA ALA A 77 -17.09 -7.71 -1.18
C ALA A 77 -17.44 -6.34 -0.55
N PRO A 78 -16.80 -5.22 -0.94
CA PRO A 78 -16.98 -3.96 -0.26
C PRO A 78 -18.45 -3.56 -0.37
N ARG A 79 -19.01 -2.97 0.68
CA ARG A 79 -20.29 -2.29 0.52
C ARG A 79 -20.05 -1.09 -0.37
N ALA A 80 -20.83 -0.98 -1.45
CA ALA A 80 -20.72 0.16 -2.35
C ALA A 80 -20.79 1.48 -1.56
N SER A 81 -19.80 2.33 -1.76
CA SER A 81 -19.83 3.73 -1.33
C SER A 81 -19.93 4.64 -2.55
N VAL A 82 -20.11 5.94 -2.32
CA VAL A 82 -20.12 6.95 -3.41
C VAL A 82 -18.81 6.87 -4.21
N GLU A 83 -17.68 6.67 -3.52
CA GLU A 83 -16.35 6.66 -4.13
C GLU A 83 -15.86 5.27 -4.58
N LEU A 84 -16.37 4.19 -3.97
CA LEU A 84 -16.02 2.81 -4.30
C LEU A 84 -17.29 2.01 -4.62
N SER A 85 -17.77 2.15 -5.85
CA SER A 85 -18.89 1.35 -6.33
C SER A 85 -18.47 -0.11 -6.58
N ASN A 86 -19.42 -1.05 -6.46
CA ASN A 86 -19.18 -2.46 -6.79
C ASN A 86 -18.67 -2.66 -8.23
N ALA A 87 -19.08 -1.80 -9.16
CA ALA A 87 -18.63 -1.84 -10.55
C ALA A 87 -17.15 -1.45 -10.67
N MET A 88 -16.72 -0.41 -9.94
CA MET A 88 -15.33 0.03 -9.91
C MET A 88 -14.43 -1.02 -9.26
N VAL A 89 -14.87 -1.59 -8.13
CA VAL A 89 -14.18 -2.71 -7.46
C VAL A 89 -14.06 -3.92 -8.41
N SER A 90 -15.14 -4.30 -9.10
CA SER A 90 -15.10 -5.39 -10.07
C SER A 90 -14.17 -5.08 -11.25
N PHE A 91 -14.10 -3.83 -11.69
CA PHE A 91 -13.21 -3.41 -12.78
C PHE A 91 -11.74 -3.53 -12.38
N PHE A 92 -11.35 -2.98 -11.22
CA PHE A 92 -9.98 -3.10 -10.71
C PHE A 92 -9.58 -4.55 -10.50
N HIS A 93 -10.47 -5.35 -9.89
CA HIS A 93 -10.24 -6.76 -9.64
C HIS A 93 -9.99 -7.55 -10.93
N LYS A 94 -10.86 -7.40 -11.94
CA LYS A 94 -10.71 -8.09 -13.24
C LYS A 94 -9.52 -7.60 -14.06
N SER A 95 -9.06 -6.38 -13.82
CA SER A 95 -7.95 -5.78 -14.58
C SER A 95 -6.59 -6.11 -13.97
N ALA A 96 -6.53 -6.26 -12.64
CA ALA A 96 -5.29 -6.52 -11.91
C ALA A 96 -4.94 -8.01 -11.77
N LEU A 97 -5.89 -8.91 -12.05
CA LEU A 97 -5.75 -10.33 -11.75
C LEU A 97 -5.93 -11.23 -12.98
N PRO A 98 -5.38 -12.46 -12.94
CA PRO A 98 -5.66 -13.47 -13.94
C PRO A 98 -7.17 -13.71 -14.13
N SER A 99 -7.55 -14.05 -15.36
CA SER A 99 -8.95 -14.38 -15.68
C SER A 99 -9.44 -15.53 -14.79
N GLY A 100 -10.58 -15.33 -14.12
CA GLY A 100 -11.16 -16.31 -13.21
C GLY A 100 -10.62 -16.27 -11.78
N ALA A 101 -9.69 -15.36 -11.46
CA ALA A 101 -9.24 -15.16 -10.08
C ALA A 101 -10.44 -14.83 -9.16
N PRO A 102 -10.52 -15.38 -7.95
CA PRO A 102 -11.56 -15.04 -6.99
C PRO A 102 -11.36 -13.64 -6.42
N PHE A 103 -12.46 -13.04 -5.93
CA PHE A 103 -12.40 -11.84 -5.10
C PHE A 103 -11.53 -12.08 -3.85
N GLY A 104 -10.70 -11.11 -3.48
CA GLY A 104 -9.77 -11.25 -2.35
C GLY A 104 -8.50 -12.03 -2.68
N HIS A 105 -8.13 -12.17 -3.96
CA HIS A 105 -6.92 -12.86 -4.41
C HIS A 105 -5.65 -12.46 -3.62
N PRO A 106 -4.70 -13.38 -3.40
CA PRO A 106 -3.41 -13.14 -2.73
C PRO A 106 -2.56 -11.97 -3.20
N LEU A 107 -2.84 -11.41 -4.38
CA LEU A 107 -2.12 -10.25 -4.95
C LEU A 107 -2.80 -8.92 -4.60
N MET A 108 -4.01 -8.96 -4.05
CA MET A 108 -4.77 -7.78 -3.65
C MET A 108 -4.83 -7.64 -2.13
N HIS A 109 -4.71 -8.73 -1.37
CA HIS A 109 -4.82 -8.69 0.08
C HIS A 109 -3.63 -9.39 0.77
N PRO A 110 -2.74 -8.65 1.45
CA PRO A 110 -1.56 -9.22 2.13
C PRO A 110 -1.85 -10.18 3.27
N LEU A 111 -3.08 -10.22 3.77
CA LEU A 111 -3.49 -11.13 4.84
C LEU A 111 -4.19 -12.38 4.32
N HIS A 112 -4.28 -12.56 3.00
CA HIS A 112 -4.86 -13.77 2.44
C HIS A 112 -4.01 -15.00 2.87
N PRO A 113 -4.63 -16.16 3.19
CA PRO A 113 -3.88 -17.36 3.60
C PRO A 113 -2.82 -17.83 2.60
N GLU A 114 -3.05 -17.55 1.31
CA GLU A 114 -2.14 -17.86 0.21
C GLU A 114 -1.27 -16.66 -0.21
N SER A 115 -1.22 -15.58 0.57
CA SER A 115 -0.29 -14.47 0.33
C SER A 115 1.15 -14.99 0.32
N PRO A 116 1.99 -14.53 -0.62
CA PRO A 116 3.29 -15.14 -0.91
C PRO A 116 4.29 -15.03 0.26
N LYS A 117 4.13 -14.02 1.13
CA LYS A 117 5.02 -13.78 2.26
C LYS A 117 4.21 -13.47 3.52
N ASP A 118 4.47 -14.22 4.59
CA ASP A 118 3.93 -13.94 5.92
C ASP A 118 4.56 -12.67 6.48
N LEU A 119 3.71 -11.75 6.97
CA LEU A 119 4.15 -10.51 7.62
C LEU A 119 5.18 -10.76 8.73
N SER A 120 5.07 -11.85 9.49
CA SER A 120 6.02 -12.17 10.56
C SER A 120 7.45 -12.47 10.07
N ARG A 121 7.59 -12.80 8.80
CA ARG A 121 8.88 -13.12 8.15
C ARG A 121 9.46 -11.96 7.36
N LEU A 122 8.66 -10.93 7.11
CA LEU A 122 9.09 -9.75 6.37
C LEU A 122 9.82 -8.75 7.26
N ARG A 123 10.88 -8.14 6.74
CA ARG A 123 11.52 -6.97 7.37
C ARG A 123 11.08 -5.69 6.66
N LEU A 124 9.85 -5.28 6.91
CA LEU A 124 9.30 -4.05 6.33
C LEU A 124 9.81 -2.82 7.11
N PRO A 125 10.23 -1.74 6.40
CA PRO A 125 10.64 -0.48 7.04
C PRO A 125 9.47 0.11 7.84
N PRO A 126 9.66 1.05 8.79
CA PRO A 126 8.57 1.72 9.51
C PRO A 126 7.44 2.17 8.58
N LYS A 127 6.18 2.13 9.04
CA LYS A 127 5.02 2.46 8.18
C LYS A 127 3.99 3.32 8.88
N PHE A 128 3.35 4.19 8.11
CA PHE A 128 2.14 4.92 8.48
C PHE A 128 0.98 4.39 7.65
N VAL A 129 -0.12 4.03 8.31
CA VAL A 129 -1.36 3.58 7.67
C VAL A 129 -2.45 4.61 7.97
N ALA A 130 -2.90 5.34 6.95
CA ALA A 130 -4.05 6.20 7.04
C ALA A 130 -5.31 5.44 6.59
N ALA A 131 -6.38 5.60 7.34
CA ALA A 131 -7.70 5.04 7.08
C ALA A 131 -8.75 6.16 7.15
N ALA A 132 -9.96 5.92 6.64
CA ALA A 132 -11.06 6.88 6.72
C ALA A 132 -12.33 6.20 7.21
N SER A 133 -13.05 6.83 8.14
CA SER A 133 -14.14 6.16 8.88
C SER A 133 -15.34 5.77 8.02
N ASN A 134 -15.60 6.51 6.92
CA ASN A 134 -16.65 6.18 5.94
C ASN A 134 -16.11 5.40 4.72
N ASP A 135 -14.86 4.92 4.77
CA ASP A 135 -14.28 4.08 3.73
C ASP A 135 -14.76 2.62 3.87
N PRO A 136 -15.34 2.02 2.82
CA PRO A 136 -15.71 0.60 2.86
C PRO A 136 -14.50 -0.34 3.03
N LEU A 137 -13.27 0.12 2.83
CA LEU A 137 -12.02 -0.64 3.02
C LEU A 137 -11.44 -0.56 4.44
N LEU A 138 -11.97 0.32 5.31
CA LEU A 138 -11.51 0.49 6.69
C LEU A 138 -11.33 -0.83 7.47
N PRO A 139 -12.25 -1.84 7.37
CA PRO A 139 -12.04 -3.11 8.06
C PRO A 139 -10.73 -3.82 7.65
N GLY A 140 -10.35 -3.71 6.38
CA GLY A 140 -9.11 -4.26 5.84
C GLY A 140 -7.88 -3.54 6.37
N ASP A 141 -7.92 -2.21 6.40
CA ASP A 141 -6.84 -1.36 6.91
C ASP A 141 -6.57 -1.65 8.39
N VAL A 142 -7.65 -1.71 9.19
CA VAL A 142 -7.60 -2.06 10.61
C VAL A 142 -7.06 -3.48 10.81
N ALA A 143 -7.51 -4.45 10.03
CA ALA A 143 -7.03 -5.83 10.12
C ALA A 143 -5.54 -5.95 9.79
N TYR A 144 -5.11 -5.28 8.71
CA TYR A 144 -3.71 -5.21 8.27
C TYR A 144 -2.82 -4.54 9.33
N PHE A 145 -3.23 -3.38 9.85
CA PHE A 145 -2.50 -2.72 10.93
C PHE A 145 -2.35 -3.61 12.16
N LYS A 146 -3.44 -4.24 12.62
CA LYS A 146 -3.40 -5.17 13.76
C LYS A 146 -2.47 -6.37 13.48
N ALA A 147 -2.46 -6.89 12.25
CA ALA A 147 -1.58 -7.99 11.86
C ALA A 147 -0.10 -7.57 11.87
N LEU A 148 0.24 -6.39 11.34
CA LEU A 148 1.58 -5.81 11.43
C LEU A 148 2.06 -5.70 12.87
N ARG A 149 1.23 -5.14 13.76
CA ARG A 149 1.58 -4.99 15.19
C ARG A 149 1.81 -6.33 15.87
N ARG A 150 0.97 -7.35 15.59
CA ARG A 150 1.17 -8.71 16.10
C ARG A 150 2.45 -9.36 15.60
N ALA A 151 2.83 -9.07 14.35
CA ALA A 151 4.06 -9.54 13.73
C ALA A 151 5.31 -8.74 14.16
N GLY A 152 5.19 -7.77 15.08
CA GLY A 152 6.32 -7.02 15.63
C GLY A 152 6.77 -5.83 14.76
N HIS A 153 5.99 -5.44 13.76
CA HIS A 153 6.32 -4.31 12.91
C HIS A 153 6.10 -2.97 13.61
N GLU A 154 7.02 -2.03 13.36
CA GLU A 154 6.78 -0.62 13.62
C GLU A 154 5.74 -0.09 12.64
N ALA A 155 4.59 0.35 13.18
CA ALA A 155 3.48 0.85 12.41
C ALA A 155 2.71 1.90 13.21
N GLN A 156 2.35 2.99 12.54
CA GLN A 156 1.44 4.03 13.02
C GLN A 156 0.11 3.91 12.27
N PHE A 157 -1.00 4.23 12.92
CA PHE A 157 -2.33 4.19 12.35
C PHE A 157 -3.06 5.49 12.64
N PHE A 158 -3.70 6.06 11.63
CA PHE A 158 -4.52 7.25 11.75
C PHE A 158 -5.83 7.03 10.99
N GLU A 159 -6.95 7.38 11.60
CA GLU A 159 -8.27 7.28 10.98
C GLU A 159 -8.88 8.68 10.89
N SER A 160 -9.14 9.16 9.67
CA SER A 160 -9.85 10.41 9.45
C SER A 160 -11.36 10.23 9.71
N PRO A 161 -11.94 10.90 10.71
CA PRO A 161 -13.37 10.79 11.00
C PRO A 161 -14.18 11.47 9.89
N GLU A 162 -15.36 10.94 9.62
CA GLU A 162 -16.34 11.40 8.62
C GLU A 162 -15.86 11.43 7.15
N MET A 163 -14.59 11.14 6.90
CA MET A 163 -14.01 11.12 5.56
C MET A 163 -14.24 9.81 4.81
N THR A 164 -14.23 9.89 3.48
CA THR A 164 -14.39 8.77 2.54
C THR A 164 -13.05 8.35 1.93
N HIS A 165 -13.07 7.25 1.16
CA HIS A 165 -11.91 6.72 0.46
C HIS A 165 -11.18 7.79 -0.37
N CYS A 166 -9.86 7.90 -0.18
CA CYS A 166 -8.99 8.84 -0.91
C CYS A 166 -9.52 10.27 -1.03
N PHE A 167 -10.22 10.77 0.00
CA PHE A 167 -10.79 12.12 -0.01
C PHE A 167 -9.81 13.23 -0.42
N HIS A 168 -8.52 13.08 -0.09
CA HIS A 168 -7.45 14.03 -0.40
C HIS A 168 -7.15 14.13 -1.90
N THR A 169 -7.38 13.08 -2.70
CA THR A 169 -7.17 13.11 -4.16
C THR A 169 -8.34 13.72 -4.91
N GLN A 170 -9.51 13.76 -4.27
CA GLN A 170 -10.76 14.27 -4.82
C GLN A 170 -11.07 15.70 -4.34
N PHE A 171 -10.29 16.20 -3.38
CA PHE A 171 -10.52 17.50 -2.78
C PHE A 171 -10.22 18.63 -3.77
N ASP A 172 -11.23 19.45 -4.05
CA ASP A 172 -11.17 20.56 -5.00
C ASP A 172 -10.99 21.94 -4.32
N GLY A 173 -10.77 21.98 -3.00
CA GLY A 173 -10.67 23.21 -2.24
C GLY A 173 -12.00 23.77 -1.73
N SER A 174 -13.15 23.20 -2.10
CA SER A 174 -14.47 23.83 -1.85
C SER A 174 -15.00 23.68 -0.42
N SER A 175 -14.57 22.65 0.31
CA SER A 175 -15.06 22.34 1.66
C SER A 175 -13.99 22.59 2.72
N PRO A 176 -14.16 23.60 3.61
CA PRO A 176 -13.24 23.84 4.72
C PRO A 176 -13.11 22.66 5.69
N ALA A 177 -14.17 21.86 5.84
CA ALA A 177 -14.13 20.67 6.68
C ALA A 177 -13.22 19.59 6.09
N VAL A 178 -13.29 19.37 4.76
CA VAL A 178 -12.39 18.44 4.07
C VAL A 178 -10.96 18.98 4.07
N ALA A 179 -10.78 20.29 3.89
CA ALA A 179 -9.47 20.94 3.94
C ALA A 179 -8.74 20.65 5.25
N ALA A 180 -9.42 20.78 6.39
CA ALA A 180 -8.83 20.51 7.70
C ALA A 180 -8.35 19.05 7.85
N HIS A 181 -9.08 18.08 7.29
CA HIS A 181 -8.66 16.68 7.29
C HIS A 181 -7.49 16.40 6.34
N VAL A 182 -7.43 17.10 5.20
CA VAL A 182 -6.28 17.03 4.28
C VAL A 182 -5.04 17.59 4.96
N ASP A 183 -5.13 18.78 5.55
CA ASP A 183 -4.03 19.41 6.28
C ASP A 183 -3.51 18.54 7.44
N GLU A 184 -4.43 17.91 8.19
CA GLU A 184 -4.07 16.99 9.28
C GLU A 184 -3.35 15.73 8.75
N LEU A 185 -3.88 15.11 7.69
CA LEU A 185 -3.27 13.94 7.06
C LEU A 185 -1.86 14.27 6.53
N GLU A 186 -1.72 15.38 5.81
CA GLU A 186 -0.43 15.84 5.29
C GLU A 186 0.57 16.12 6.42
N GLY A 187 0.14 16.82 7.47
CA GLY A 187 0.98 17.12 8.63
C GLY A 187 1.49 15.85 9.32
N LEU A 188 0.65 14.82 9.46
CA LEU A 188 1.05 13.53 10.02
C LEU A 188 2.02 12.77 9.11
N MET A 189 1.81 12.80 7.79
CA MET A 189 2.73 12.21 6.82
C MET A 189 4.11 12.89 6.86
N VAL A 190 4.15 14.21 6.91
CA VAL A 190 5.39 14.99 7.05
C VAL A 190 6.10 14.63 8.35
N ALA A 191 5.39 14.63 9.48
CA ALA A 191 5.96 14.26 10.77
C ALA A 191 6.51 12.83 10.77
N PHE A 192 5.83 11.89 10.10
CA PHE A 192 6.31 10.52 9.93
C PHE A 192 7.61 10.47 9.11
N ILE A 193 7.68 11.18 7.99
CA ILE A 193 8.89 11.25 7.15
C ILE A 193 10.05 11.83 7.96
N GLU A 194 9.88 13.01 8.57
CA GLU A 194 10.91 13.69 9.35
C GLU A 194 11.42 12.84 10.52
N GLY A 195 10.54 12.07 11.15
CA GLY A 195 10.88 11.15 12.24
C GLY A 195 11.76 9.97 11.80
N ASN A 196 11.72 9.60 10.52
CA ASN A 196 12.41 8.42 9.96
C ASN A 196 13.58 8.76 9.01
N CYS A 197 13.84 10.05 8.75
CA CYS A 197 14.97 10.51 7.92
C CYS A 197 16.34 10.51 8.65
N ARG A 198 16.40 10.15 9.93
CA ARG A 198 17.64 10.24 10.74
C ARG A 198 18.53 9.00 10.68
#